data_AF-A0A3P7RII7-F1
#
_entry.id   AF-A0A3P7RII7-F1
#
_cell.length_a   1.000
_cell.length_b   1.000
_cell.length_c   1.000
_cell.angle_alpha   90.00
_cell.angle_beta   90.00
_cell.angle_gamma   90.00
#
_symmetry.space_group_name_H-M   'P 1'
#
loop_
_entity.id
_entity.type
_entity.pdbx_description
1 polymer ?
#
loop_
_entity_poly.entity_id
_entity_poly.type
_entity_poly.pdbx_seq_one_letter_code
_entity_poly.pdbx_strand_id
1 'polypeptide(L)'
;MQEVKDHYSVALQTSLTIHRDRRRFLRGTLRELCLLIKDQIGLLGPKILFVWMALSFSRDEVLWLLRHIDIWPVSSGKKAKHADEVIDKQLPELLHYILELRSLVQQHEGVIQRYYSQYVTGYDALVLTDIVQSVEKLDEKESVLLSDFCADLLRISNQTMDLRGLRLDWFRFQAYVSIGRSSFSLSSDRRLAVTMNTTVFHLKMIDLLDEMLRETSDLSIYWFV
;
A
#
# COMPACT_ATOMS: atom_id res chain seq x y z
N MET A 1 -30.55 16.27 4.48
CA MET A 1 -31.32 15.09 4.98
C MET A 1 -31.83 14.20 3.85
N GLN A 2 -32.36 14.72 2.73
CA GLN A 2 -32.81 13.89 1.61
C GLN A 2 -31.66 13.07 0.99
N GLU A 3 -30.54 13.73 0.70
CA GLU A 3 -29.34 13.08 0.15
C GLU A 3 -28.86 11.89 1.00
N VAL A 4 -28.88 11.99 2.33
CA VAL A 4 -28.48 10.90 3.24
C VAL A 4 -29.42 9.70 3.11
N LYS A 5 -30.73 9.93 2.95
CA LYS A 5 -31.72 8.86 2.75
C LYS A 5 -31.53 8.17 1.41
N ASP A 6 -31.23 8.95 0.37
CA ASP A 6 -31.01 8.42 -0.98
C ASP A 6 -29.76 7.52 -1.01
N HIS A 7 -28.64 7.99 -0.44
CA HIS A 7 -27.42 7.20 -0.32
C HIS A 7 -27.60 5.94 0.53
N TYR A 8 -28.36 6.04 1.63
CA TYR A 8 -28.69 4.88 2.47
C TYR A 8 -29.48 3.83 1.66
N SER A 9 -30.47 4.25 0.88
CA SER A 9 -31.25 3.33 0.04
C SER A 9 -30.39 2.67 -1.03
N VAL A 10 -29.52 3.43 -1.70
CA VAL A 10 -28.61 2.90 -2.72
C VAL A 10 -27.63 1.88 -2.11
N ALA A 11 -27.06 2.17 -0.94
CA ALA A 11 -26.15 1.26 -0.25
C ALA A 11 -26.83 -0.08 0.08
N LEU A 12 -28.06 -0.05 0.60
CA LEU A 12 -28.81 -1.26 0.91
C LEU A 12 -29.14 -2.11 -0.32
N GLN A 13 -29.36 -1.48 -1.46
CA GLN A 13 -29.73 -2.17 -2.70
C GLN A 13 -28.53 -2.76 -3.44
N THR A 14 -27.35 -2.13 -3.36
CA THR A 14 -26.24 -2.41 -4.27
C THR A 14 -24.99 -2.95 -3.58
N SER A 15 -24.71 -2.56 -2.32
CA SER A 15 -23.41 -2.82 -1.72
C SER A 15 -23.11 -4.31 -1.53
N LEU A 16 -24.09 -5.13 -1.10
CA LEU A 16 -23.87 -6.58 -0.95
C LEU A 16 -23.40 -7.22 -2.26
N THR A 17 -24.05 -6.89 -3.38
CA THR A 17 -23.70 -7.40 -4.70
C THR A 17 -22.31 -6.93 -5.12
N ILE A 18 -22.03 -5.62 -5.01
CA ILE A 18 -20.74 -5.03 -5.39
C ILE A 18 -19.59 -5.70 -4.61
N HIS A 19 -19.73 -5.82 -3.29
CA HIS A 19 -18.68 -6.40 -2.44
C HIS A 19 -18.53 -7.91 -2.65
N ARG A 20 -19.63 -8.63 -2.91
CA ARG A 20 -19.59 -10.05 -3.28
C ARG A 20 -18.83 -10.27 -4.60
N ASP A 21 -19.09 -9.44 -5.61
CA ASP A 21 -18.42 -9.53 -6.90
C ASP A 21 -16.94 -9.18 -6.80
N ARG A 22 -16.58 -8.17 -5.98
CA ARG A 22 -15.19 -7.84 -5.67
C ARG A 22 -14.45 -9.02 -5.02
N ARG A 23 -15.03 -9.64 -3.99
CA ARG A 23 -14.43 -10.82 -3.35
C ARG A 23 -14.27 -11.98 -4.33
N ARG A 24 -15.24 -12.21 -5.22
CA ARG A 24 -15.14 -13.23 -6.28
C ARG A 24 -13.99 -12.94 -7.24
N PHE A 25 -13.87 -11.69 -7.71
CA PHE A 25 -12.76 -11.27 -8.57
C PHE A 25 -11.41 -11.45 -7.86
N LEU A 26 -11.28 -10.96 -6.63
CA LEU A 26 -10.04 -11.01 -5.86
C LEU A 26 -9.57 -12.44 -5.60
N ARG A 27 -10.47 -13.41 -5.36
CA ARG A 27 -10.08 -14.83 -5.26
C ARG A 27 -9.36 -15.34 -6.50
N GLY A 28 -9.89 -15.02 -7.69
CA GLY A 28 -9.26 -15.38 -8.96
C GLY A 28 -7.92 -14.69 -9.14
N THR A 29 -7.88 -13.37 -8.93
CA THR A 29 -6.66 -12.57 -9.09
C THR A 29 -5.55 -13.00 -8.13
N LEU A 30 -5.87 -13.23 -6.85
CA LEU A 30 -4.89 -13.69 -5.86
C LEU A 30 -4.35 -15.08 -6.19
N ARG A 31 -5.20 -16.02 -6.62
CA ARG A 31 -4.77 -17.34 -7.09
C ARG A 31 -3.76 -17.22 -8.23
N GLU A 32 -4.12 -16.46 -9.27
CA GLU A 32 -3.26 -16.27 -10.44
C GLU A 32 -1.94 -15.59 -10.08
N LEU A 33 -1.98 -14.57 -9.20
CA LEU A 33 -0.80 -13.88 -8.73
C LEU A 33 0.13 -14.80 -7.92
N CYS A 34 -0.42 -15.65 -7.05
CA CYS A 34 0.35 -16.65 -6.30
C CYS A 34 1.03 -17.65 -7.25
N LEU A 35 0.29 -18.16 -8.24
CA LEU A 35 0.84 -19.08 -9.25
C LEU A 35 1.96 -18.43 -10.07
N LEU A 36 1.76 -17.19 -10.52
CA LEU A 36 2.74 -16.45 -11.31
C LEU A 36 4.04 -16.22 -10.52
N ILE A 37 3.94 -15.83 -9.24
CA ILE A 37 5.12 -15.61 -8.40
C ILE A 37 5.85 -16.91 -8.10
N LYS A 38 5.13 -18.01 -7.88
CA LYS A 38 5.74 -19.33 -7.67
C LYS A 38 6.50 -19.83 -8.90
N ASP A 39 5.98 -19.57 -10.09
CA ASP A 39 6.67 -19.90 -11.34
C ASP A 39 7.90 -19.00 -11.56
N GLN A 40 7.77 -17.71 -11.27
CA GLN A 40 8.81 -16.71 -11.49
C GLN A 40 9.03 -15.82 -10.25
N ILE A 41 9.78 -16.33 -9.27
CA ILE A 41 10.06 -15.61 -8.01
C ILE A 41 10.70 -14.23 -8.26
N GLY A 42 11.52 -14.12 -9.31
CA GLY A 42 12.16 -12.86 -9.71
C GLY A 42 11.18 -11.72 -10.02
N LEU A 43 9.91 -12.02 -10.32
CA LEU A 43 8.88 -11.00 -10.52
C LEU A 43 8.56 -10.22 -9.24
N LEU A 44 8.88 -10.76 -8.05
CA LEU A 44 8.72 -10.04 -6.79
C LEU A 44 9.51 -8.74 -6.74
N GLY A 45 10.59 -8.57 -7.50
CA GLY A 45 11.24 -7.26 -7.64
C GLY A 45 10.34 -6.25 -8.37
N PRO A 46 10.17 -6.37 -9.70
CA PRO A 46 9.47 -5.38 -10.51
C PRO A 46 7.94 -5.36 -10.32
N LYS A 47 7.33 -6.36 -9.67
CA LYS A 47 5.87 -6.48 -9.51
C LYS A 47 5.39 -6.43 -8.06
N ILE A 48 6.24 -6.09 -7.09
CA ILE A 48 5.84 -6.09 -5.67
C ILE A 48 4.63 -5.18 -5.38
N LEU A 49 4.47 -4.08 -6.13
CA LEU A 49 3.34 -3.18 -5.95
C LEU A 49 1.99 -3.89 -6.15
N PHE A 50 1.92 -4.82 -7.11
CA PHE A 50 0.71 -5.62 -7.35
C PHE A 50 0.40 -6.55 -6.18
N VAL A 51 1.43 -7.04 -5.49
CA VAL A 51 1.29 -7.85 -4.27
C VAL A 51 0.63 -7.02 -3.17
N TRP A 52 1.16 -5.81 -2.90
CA TRP A 52 0.60 -4.92 -1.89
C TRP A 52 -0.82 -4.47 -2.20
N MET A 53 -1.11 -4.16 -3.46
CA MET A 53 -2.47 -3.81 -3.91
C MET A 53 -3.44 -4.99 -3.71
N ALA A 54 -3.05 -6.20 -4.13
CA ALA A 54 -3.89 -7.39 -3.99
C ALA A 54 -4.18 -7.70 -2.51
N LEU A 55 -3.15 -7.60 -1.65
CA LEU A 55 -3.30 -7.76 -0.20
C LEU A 55 -4.24 -6.71 0.39
N SER A 56 -4.03 -5.41 0.08
CA SER A 56 -4.86 -4.33 0.61
C SER A 56 -6.33 -4.45 0.19
N PHE A 57 -6.59 -4.67 -1.10
CA PHE A 57 -7.97 -4.80 -1.60
C PHE A 57 -8.68 -6.00 -0.98
N SER A 58 -7.96 -7.11 -0.80
CA SER A 58 -8.53 -8.31 -0.20
C SER A 58 -8.79 -8.12 1.30
N ARG A 59 -7.86 -7.50 2.02
CA ARG A 59 -8.03 -7.10 3.42
C ARG A 59 -9.26 -6.22 3.59
N ASP A 60 -9.40 -5.18 2.77
CA ASP A 60 -10.51 -4.22 2.87
C ASP A 60 -11.87 -4.92 2.66
N GLU A 61 -11.97 -5.86 1.72
CA GLU A 61 -13.20 -6.62 1.48
C GLU A 61 -13.53 -7.62 2.61
N VAL A 62 -12.51 -8.22 3.23
CA VAL A 62 -12.69 -9.05 4.44
C VAL A 62 -13.20 -8.19 5.60
N LEU A 63 -12.55 -7.05 5.86
CA LEU A 63 -12.97 -6.13 6.93
C LEU A 63 -14.37 -5.59 6.69
N TRP A 64 -14.71 -5.25 5.44
CA TRP A 64 -16.03 -4.79 5.09
C TRP A 64 -17.07 -5.87 5.41
N LEU A 65 -16.83 -7.12 4.99
CA LEU A 65 -17.75 -8.21 5.27
C LEU A 65 -17.94 -8.45 6.77
N LEU A 66 -16.85 -8.52 7.54
CA LEU A 66 -16.90 -8.75 8.99
C LEU A 66 -17.70 -7.67 9.72
N ARG A 67 -17.54 -6.40 9.35
CA ARG A 67 -18.30 -5.32 9.98
C ARG A 67 -19.79 -5.39 9.67
N HIS A 68 -20.18 -5.90 8.50
CA HIS A 68 -21.56 -5.84 8.03
C HIS A 68 -22.35 -7.13 8.30
N ILE A 69 -21.70 -8.27 8.53
CA ILE A 69 -22.38 -9.55 8.71
C ILE A 69 -23.38 -9.55 9.89
N ASP A 70 -23.06 -8.85 10.97
CA ASP A 70 -23.90 -8.80 12.18
C ASP A 70 -24.84 -7.60 12.27
N ILE A 71 -24.57 -6.53 11.50
CA ILE A 71 -25.29 -5.25 11.62
C ILE A 71 -26.12 -4.90 10.39
N TRP A 72 -26.09 -5.72 9.33
CA TRP A 72 -26.82 -5.41 8.10
C TRP A 72 -28.34 -5.26 8.36
N PRO A 73 -28.98 -4.16 7.94
CA PRO A 73 -30.39 -3.92 8.25
C PRO A 73 -31.29 -5.00 7.65
N VAL A 74 -32.02 -5.71 8.51
CA VAL A 74 -32.99 -6.72 8.09
C VAL A 74 -34.38 -6.08 7.99
N SER A 75 -35.05 -6.23 6.85
CA SER A 75 -36.48 -5.94 6.75
C SER A 75 -37.27 -6.85 7.71
N SER A 76 -38.16 -6.25 8.50
CA SER A 76 -39.00 -6.94 9.49
C SER A 76 -39.82 -8.06 8.82
N GLY A 77 -39.42 -9.31 9.01
CA GLY A 77 -40.13 -10.50 8.53
C GLY A 77 -39.29 -11.53 7.76
N LYS A 78 -38.03 -11.24 7.43
CA LYS A 78 -37.17 -12.15 6.61
C LYS A 78 -35.76 -12.38 7.17
N LYS A 79 -35.61 -12.49 8.50
CA LYS A 79 -34.31 -12.67 9.16
C LYS A 79 -33.48 -13.85 8.63
N ALA A 80 -34.10 -15.01 8.37
CA ALA A 80 -33.37 -16.20 7.90
C ALA A 80 -32.90 -16.14 6.44
N LYS A 81 -33.70 -15.55 5.52
CA LYS A 81 -33.32 -15.43 4.09
C LYS A 81 -32.21 -14.39 3.86
N HIS A 82 -32.12 -13.36 4.71
CA HIS A 82 -31.13 -12.29 4.56
C HIS A 82 -29.75 -12.64 5.14
N ALA A 83 -29.67 -13.48 6.18
CA ALA A 83 -28.39 -13.94 6.70
C ALA A 83 -27.57 -14.66 5.61
N ASP A 84 -28.23 -15.47 4.78
CA ASP A 84 -27.61 -16.16 3.64
C ASP A 84 -27.10 -15.20 2.54
N GLU A 85 -27.64 -13.98 2.44
CA GLU A 85 -27.25 -13.02 1.41
C GLU A 85 -25.93 -12.31 1.72
N VAL A 86 -25.61 -12.14 3.02
CA VAL A 86 -24.38 -11.45 3.46
C VAL A 86 -23.21 -12.43 3.56
N ILE A 87 -23.45 -13.68 3.94
CA ILE A 87 -22.42 -14.70 4.15
C ILE A 87 -21.66 -15.01 2.84
N ASP A 88 -20.33 -15.07 2.92
CA ASP A 88 -19.47 -15.57 1.84
C ASP A 88 -18.89 -16.96 2.20
N LYS A 89 -19.47 -18.01 1.64
CA LYS A 89 -19.02 -19.40 1.85
C LYS A 89 -17.62 -19.68 1.28
N GLN A 90 -17.13 -18.83 0.38
CA GLN A 90 -15.79 -18.93 -0.22
C GLN A 90 -14.77 -17.98 0.42
N LEU A 91 -15.12 -17.32 1.53
CA LEU A 91 -14.17 -16.51 2.30
C LEU A 91 -12.89 -17.28 2.68
N PRO A 92 -12.93 -18.57 3.07
CA PRO A 92 -11.71 -19.33 3.38
C PRO A 92 -10.70 -19.39 2.22
N GLU A 93 -11.18 -19.47 0.98
CA GLU A 93 -10.32 -19.46 -0.22
C GLU A 93 -9.61 -18.11 -0.38
N LEU A 94 -10.32 -17.00 -0.13
CA LEU A 94 -9.73 -15.66 -0.16
C LEU A 94 -8.64 -15.52 0.91
N LEU A 95 -8.95 -15.93 2.15
CA LEU A 95 -8.01 -15.88 3.27
C LEU A 95 -6.77 -16.75 3.02
N HIS A 96 -6.96 -17.93 2.44
CA HIS A 96 -5.87 -18.82 2.06
C HIS A 96 -4.89 -18.12 1.11
N TYR A 97 -5.36 -17.49 0.04
CA TYR A 97 -4.46 -16.81 -0.89
C TYR A 97 -3.84 -15.52 -0.33
N ILE A 98 -4.51 -14.82 0.60
CA ILE A 98 -3.87 -13.73 1.36
C ILE A 98 -2.67 -14.29 2.14
N LEU A 99 -2.84 -15.39 2.89
CA LEU A 99 -1.78 -16.02 3.67
C LEU A 99 -0.66 -16.57 2.78
N GLU A 100 -1.02 -17.20 1.66
CA GLU A 100 -0.06 -17.73 0.70
C GLU A 100 0.80 -16.61 0.10
N LEU A 101 0.19 -15.51 -0.31
CA LEU A 101 0.91 -14.38 -0.87
C LEU A 101 1.83 -13.71 0.17
N ARG A 102 1.39 -13.60 1.42
CA ARG A 102 2.24 -13.16 2.54
C ARG A 102 3.46 -14.08 2.70
N SER A 103 3.24 -15.40 2.68
CA SER A 103 4.32 -16.39 2.79
C SER A 103 5.33 -16.27 1.65
N LEU A 104 4.88 -16.03 0.42
CA LEU A 104 5.77 -15.85 -0.74
C LEU A 104 6.66 -14.63 -0.60
N VAL A 105 6.15 -13.52 -0.06
CA VAL A 105 6.97 -12.33 0.23
C VAL A 105 8.03 -12.66 1.27
N GLN A 106 7.64 -13.27 2.39
CA GLN A 106 8.57 -13.58 3.49
C GLN A 106 9.65 -14.57 3.08
N GLN A 107 9.29 -15.60 2.32
CA GLN A 107 10.25 -16.62 1.84
C GLN A 107 11.27 -16.08 0.84
N HIS A 108 10.94 -14.99 0.15
CA HIS A 108 11.73 -14.46 -0.96
C HIS A 108 12.09 -12.97 -0.78
N GLU A 109 12.12 -12.50 0.48
CA GLU A 109 12.43 -11.10 0.80
C GLU A 109 13.75 -10.63 0.19
N GLY A 110 14.78 -11.47 0.18
CA GLY A 110 16.09 -11.14 -0.37
C GLY A 110 16.06 -10.81 -1.86
N VAL A 111 15.10 -11.36 -2.63
CA VAL A 111 14.90 -11.00 -4.05
C VAL A 111 14.38 -9.57 -4.17
N ILE A 112 13.42 -9.20 -3.32
CA ILE A 112 12.83 -7.87 -3.28
C ILE A 112 13.87 -6.84 -2.84
N GLN A 113 14.52 -7.09 -1.70
CA GLN A 113 15.54 -6.20 -1.13
C GLN A 113 16.69 -5.95 -2.09
N ARG A 114 17.20 -7.00 -2.73
CA ARG A 114 18.28 -6.88 -3.73
C ARG A 114 17.84 -6.04 -4.92
N TYR A 115 16.65 -6.29 -5.47
CA TYR A 115 16.13 -5.52 -6.60
C TYR A 115 16.03 -4.03 -6.26
N TYR A 116 15.42 -3.69 -5.11
CA TYR A 116 15.21 -2.29 -4.74
C TYR A 116 16.47 -1.58 -4.26
N SER A 117 17.43 -2.29 -3.64
CA SER A 117 18.74 -1.70 -3.31
C SER A 117 19.49 -1.29 -4.57
N GLN A 118 19.45 -2.12 -5.62
CA GLN A 118 20.03 -1.80 -6.93
C GLN A 118 19.26 -0.68 -7.64
N TYR A 119 17.92 -0.68 -7.53
CA TYR A 119 17.09 0.36 -8.13
C TYR A 119 17.39 1.73 -7.52
N VAL A 120 17.43 1.80 -6.19
CA VAL A 120 17.63 3.07 -5.48
C VAL A 120 19.01 3.65 -5.78
N THR A 121 20.07 2.83 -5.65
CA THR A 121 21.46 3.28 -5.88
C THR A 121 21.77 3.54 -7.35
N GLY A 122 21.22 2.73 -8.27
CA GLY A 122 21.53 2.79 -9.69
C GLY A 122 20.63 3.72 -10.50
N TYR A 123 19.48 4.13 -9.97
CA TYR A 123 18.52 4.97 -10.68
C TYR A 123 17.96 6.11 -9.82
N ASP A 124 17.28 5.81 -8.70
CA ASP A 124 16.56 6.84 -7.94
C ASP A 124 17.51 7.95 -7.45
N ALA A 125 18.67 7.57 -6.90
CA ALA A 125 19.67 8.51 -6.40
C ALA A 125 20.14 9.49 -7.49
N LEU A 126 20.35 9.00 -8.72
CA LEU A 126 20.82 9.82 -9.83
C LEU A 126 19.74 10.78 -10.32
N VAL A 127 18.53 10.27 -10.54
CA VAL A 127 17.39 11.06 -11.00
C VAL A 127 17.00 12.10 -9.95
N LEU A 128 17.00 11.74 -8.67
CA LEU A 128 16.70 12.69 -7.60
C LEU A 128 17.77 13.77 -7.46
N THR A 129 19.04 13.42 -7.61
CA THR A 129 20.13 14.42 -7.56
C THR A 129 19.95 15.47 -8.66
N ASP A 130 19.63 15.04 -9.89
CA ASP A 130 19.35 15.96 -11.00
C ASP A 130 18.13 16.86 -10.72
N ILE A 131 17.04 16.27 -10.21
CA ILE A 131 15.84 17.03 -9.85
C ILE A 131 16.17 18.07 -8.77
N VAL A 132 16.83 17.66 -7.69
CA VAL A 132 17.18 18.54 -6.55
C VAL A 132 18.07 19.69 -6.99
N GLN A 133 19.05 19.44 -7.87
CA GLN A 133 19.92 20.49 -8.43
C GLN A 133 19.17 21.51 -9.29
N SER A 134 18.03 21.11 -9.88
CA SER A 134 17.20 21.99 -10.70
C SER A 134 16.12 22.75 -9.91
N VAL A 135 15.93 22.42 -8.62
CA VAL A 135 14.88 23.05 -7.80
C VAL A 135 15.35 24.41 -7.30
N GLU A 136 14.57 25.44 -7.58
CA GLU A 136 14.83 26.81 -7.14
C GLU A 136 14.02 27.16 -5.87
N LYS A 137 14.40 28.27 -5.21
CA LYS A 137 13.70 28.86 -4.04
C LYS A 137 13.70 28.01 -2.76
N LEU A 138 14.56 27.00 -2.71
CA LEU A 138 14.89 26.32 -1.46
C LEU A 138 15.68 27.26 -0.55
N ASP A 139 15.39 27.22 0.73
CA ASP A 139 16.28 27.81 1.72
C ASP A 139 17.51 26.91 1.97
N GLU A 140 18.47 27.40 2.77
CA GLU A 140 19.70 26.67 3.08
C GLU A 140 19.42 25.31 3.76
N LYS A 141 18.46 25.26 4.68
CA LYS A 141 18.15 24.02 5.43
C LYS A 141 17.49 22.98 4.54
N GLU A 142 16.57 23.41 3.68
CA GLU A 142 15.89 22.59 2.69
C GLU A 142 16.89 22.02 1.67
N SER A 143 17.80 22.86 1.17
CA SER A 143 18.82 22.45 0.21
C SER A 143 19.80 21.43 0.81
N VAL A 144 20.25 21.65 2.04
CA VAL A 144 21.11 20.69 2.75
C VAL A 144 20.39 19.38 2.98
N LEU A 145 19.15 19.41 3.49
CA LEU A 145 18.35 18.21 3.77
C LEU A 145 18.17 17.32 2.52
N LEU A 146 17.85 17.91 1.37
CA LEU A 146 17.68 17.18 0.12
C LEU A 146 19.02 16.65 -0.43
N SER A 147 20.09 17.44 -0.30
CA SER A 147 21.42 17.03 -0.78
C SER A 147 21.98 15.87 0.05
N ASP A 148 21.82 15.93 1.38
CA ASP A 148 22.20 14.86 2.29
C ASP A 148 21.39 13.59 2.03
N PHE A 149 20.07 13.73 1.81
CA PHE A 149 19.21 12.61 1.41
C PHE A 149 19.74 11.92 0.15
N CYS A 150 20.03 12.68 -0.91
CA CYS A 150 20.58 12.13 -2.16
C CYS A 150 21.94 11.44 -1.96
N ALA A 151 22.83 12.02 -1.14
CA ALA A 151 24.13 11.44 -0.83
C ALA A 151 24.00 10.11 -0.07
N ASP A 152 23.04 10.00 0.84
CA ASP A 152 22.79 8.79 1.62
C ASP A 152 22.14 7.68 0.79
N LEU A 153 21.31 8.01 -0.22
CA LEU A 153 20.79 7.01 -1.15
C LEU A 153 21.90 6.24 -1.88
N LEU A 154 22.98 6.93 -2.27
CA LEU A 154 24.13 6.31 -2.95
C LEU A 154 24.91 5.33 -2.06
N ARG A 155 24.74 5.41 -0.74
CA ARG A 155 25.41 4.56 0.25
C ARG A 155 24.60 3.33 0.64
N ILE A 156 23.37 3.21 0.14
CA ILE A 156 22.52 2.04 0.40
C ILE A 156 23.19 0.79 -0.15
N SER A 157 23.14 -0.28 0.62
CA SER A 157 23.73 -1.57 0.27
C SER A 157 22.76 -2.70 0.58
N ASN A 158 23.09 -3.93 0.15
CA ASN A 158 22.27 -5.12 0.39
C ASN A 158 22.34 -5.62 1.85
N GLN A 159 22.96 -4.88 2.77
CA GLN A 159 23.01 -5.23 4.19
C GLN A 159 21.79 -4.65 4.92
N THR A 160 21.46 -5.22 6.09
CA THR A 160 20.46 -4.65 6.98
C THR A 160 20.86 -3.22 7.36
N MET A 161 20.13 -2.25 6.82
CA MET A 161 20.31 -0.83 7.06
C MET A 161 19.02 -0.25 7.62
N ASP A 162 19.16 0.67 8.58
CA ASP A 162 18.03 1.43 9.09
C ASP A 162 17.79 2.64 8.18
N LEU A 163 16.72 2.61 7.40
CA LEU A 163 16.37 3.68 6.45
C LEU A 163 15.28 4.62 6.99
N ARG A 164 14.98 4.53 8.31
CA ARG A 164 13.97 5.39 8.96
C ARG A 164 14.34 6.87 8.88
N GLY A 165 15.63 7.19 9.00
CA GLY A 165 16.16 8.57 8.89
C GLY A 165 15.75 9.23 7.58
N LEU A 166 16.08 8.59 6.44
CA LEU A 166 15.71 9.06 5.09
C LEU A 166 14.20 9.31 4.97
N ARG A 167 13.38 8.34 5.36
CA ARG A 167 11.91 8.50 5.29
C ARG A 167 11.41 9.66 6.15
N LEU A 168 12.01 9.86 7.32
CA LEU A 168 11.67 10.96 8.21
C LEU A 168 12.14 12.31 7.67
N ASP A 169 13.28 12.37 6.99
CA ASP A 169 13.79 13.58 6.35
C ASP A 169 12.89 14.03 5.21
N TRP A 170 12.40 13.09 4.38
CA TRP A 170 11.35 13.41 3.41
C TRP A 170 10.08 13.95 4.09
N PHE A 171 9.67 13.38 5.22
CA PHE A 171 8.50 13.86 5.94
C PHE A 171 8.71 15.26 6.55
N ARG A 172 9.91 15.53 7.10
CA ARG A 172 10.30 16.87 7.59
C ARG A 172 10.28 17.90 6.46
N PHE A 173 10.85 17.55 5.31
CA PHE A 173 10.83 18.42 4.14
C PHE A 173 9.40 18.80 3.75
N GLN A 174 8.51 17.80 3.62
CA GLN A 174 7.08 18.05 3.37
C GLN A 174 6.46 18.99 4.39
N ALA A 175 6.78 18.83 5.68
CA ALA A 175 6.27 19.71 6.74
C ALA A 175 6.79 21.15 6.60
N TYR A 176 8.06 21.34 6.27
CA TYR A 176 8.65 22.69 6.09
C TYR A 176 7.98 23.45 4.94
N VAL A 177 7.81 22.78 3.80
CA VAL A 177 7.34 23.41 2.56
C VAL A 177 5.83 23.47 2.42
N SER A 178 5.08 22.86 3.36
CA SER A 178 3.62 22.93 3.42
C SER A 178 3.11 24.10 4.26
N ILE A 179 4.00 24.85 4.92
CA ILE A 179 3.62 26.04 5.69
C ILE A 179 3.43 27.21 4.74
N GLY A 180 2.35 27.99 4.90
CA GLY A 180 1.97 29.06 3.97
C GLY A 180 2.98 30.22 3.81
N ARG A 181 4.09 30.22 4.55
CA ARG A 181 5.18 31.21 4.43
C ARG A 181 6.46 30.63 3.79
N SER A 182 6.46 29.37 3.39
CA SER A 182 7.60 28.74 2.71
C SER A 182 7.85 29.42 1.36
N SER A 183 9.12 29.62 1.00
CA SER A 183 9.53 30.13 -0.32
C SER A 183 9.36 29.10 -1.43
N PHE A 184 9.38 27.82 -1.07
CA PHE A 184 9.15 26.69 -1.96
C PHE A 184 7.79 26.02 -1.65
N SER A 185 7.13 25.51 -2.69
CA SER A 185 5.93 24.67 -2.54
C SER A 185 6.07 23.39 -3.35
N LEU A 186 5.74 22.25 -2.75
CA LEU A 186 5.69 20.96 -3.46
C LEU A 186 4.68 20.95 -4.61
N SER A 187 3.66 21.80 -4.58
CA SER A 187 2.72 21.93 -5.71
C SER A 187 3.38 22.55 -6.94
N SER A 188 4.49 23.28 -6.77
CA SER A 188 5.22 23.93 -7.86
C SER A 188 6.18 22.98 -8.58
N ASP A 189 6.68 21.95 -7.89
CA ASP A 189 7.47 20.87 -8.50
C ASP A 189 6.87 19.49 -8.16
N ARG A 190 5.90 19.10 -8.98
CA ARG A 190 5.27 17.77 -8.89
C ARG A 190 6.26 16.64 -9.16
N ARG A 191 7.30 16.88 -9.97
CA ARG A 191 8.30 15.86 -10.32
C ARG A 191 9.10 15.47 -9.09
N LEU A 192 9.56 16.43 -8.29
CA LEU A 192 10.21 16.17 -7.00
C LEU A 192 9.31 15.34 -6.09
N ALA A 193 8.05 15.75 -5.91
CA ALA A 193 7.11 15.07 -5.02
C ALA A 193 6.85 13.61 -5.42
N VAL A 194 6.63 13.35 -6.71
CA VAL A 194 6.37 12.00 -7.23
C VAL A 194 7.61 11.11 -7.09
N THR A 195 8.78 11.61 -7.48
CA THR A 195 10.03 10.83 -7.41
C THR A 195 10.42 10.55 -5.96
N MET A 196 10.26 11.50 -5.05
CA MET A 196 10.50 11.29 -3.61
C MET A 196 9.57 10.22 -3.02
N ASN A 197 8.25 10.31 -3.29
CA ASN A 197 7.30 9.30 -2.79
C ASN A 197 7.58 7.90 -3.36
N THR A 198 7.98 7.83 -4.63
CA THR A 198 8.38 6.58 -5.29
C THR A 198 9.63 6.00 -4.65
N THR A 199 10.64 6.84 -4.41
CA THR A 199 11.87 6.43 -3.74
C THR A 199 11.61 5.96 -2.32
N VAL A 200 10.76 6.65 -1.56
CA VAL A 200 10.36 6.22 -0.21
C VAL A 200 9.65 4.87 -0.23
N PHE A 201 8.81 4.61 -1.24
CA PHE A 201 8.24 3.28 -1.44
C PHE A 201 9.33 2.24 -1.69
N HIS A 202 10.33 2.53 -2.54
CA HIS A 202 11.47 1.65 -2.78
C HIS A 202 12.30 1.39 -1.50
N LEU A 203 12.52 2.41 -0.67
CA LEU A 203 13.19 2.24 0.63
C LEU A 203 12.42 1.26 1.53
N LYS A 204 11.07 1.34 1.56
CA LYS A 204 10.26 0.37 2.33
C LYS A 204 10.45 -1.07 1.86
N MET A 205 10.77 -1.29 0.59
CA MET A 205 11.01 -2.64 0.05
C MET A 205 12.37 -3.22 0.47
N ILE A 206 13.24 -2.40 1.06
CA ILE A 206 14.55 -2.81 1.55
C ILE A 206 14.47 -3.20 3.03
N ASP A 207 13.82 -2.39 3.88
CA ASP A 207 13.89 -2.57 5.34
C ASP A 207 12.53 -2.71 6.06
N LEU A 208 11.39 -2.63 5.36
CA LEU A 208 10.05 -2.63 5.96
C LEU A 208 9.07 -3.65 5.36
N LEU A 209 9.54 -4.75 4.78
CA LEU A 209 8.66 -5.77 4.18
C LEU A 209 7.66 -6.37 5.18
N ASP A 210 8.08 -6.66 6.41
CA ASP A 210 7.19 -7.14 7.47
C ASP A 210 6.15 -6.09 7.91
N GLU A 211 6.53 -4.81 7.89
CA GLU A 211 5.60 -3.72 8.18
C GLU A 211 4.61 -3.52 7.05
N MET A 212 5.06 -3.62 5.80
CA MET A 212 4.19 -3.59 4.62
C MET A 212 3.19 -4.75 4.62
N LEU A 213 3.61 -5.96 5.01
CA LEU A 213 2.71 -7.09 5.19
C LEU A 213 1.66 -6.81 6.26
N ARG A 214 2.04 -6.21 7.40
CA ARG A 214 1.09 -5.81 8.45
C ARG A 214 0.13 -4.73 7.95
N GLU A 215 0.63 -3.64 7.38
CA GLU A 215 -0.17 -2.51 6.89
C GLU A 215 -1.25 -2.95 5.86
N THR A 216 -0.86 -3.83 4.94
CA THR A 216 -1.69 -4.21 3.78
C THR A 216 -2.55 -5.45 4.00
N SER A 217 -2.28 -6.28 5.01
CA SER A 217 -3.02 -7.54 5.20
C SER A 217 -3.26 -7.95 6.64
N ASP A 218 -3.13 -7.03 7.60
CA ASP A 218 -3.55 -7.32 8.97
C ASP A 218 -5.05 -7.64 9.04
N LEU A 219 -5.33 -8.76 9.70
CA LEU A 219 -6.66 -9.28 9.96
C LEU A 219 -6.83 -9.57 11.46
N SER A 220 -6.06 -8.90 12.32
CA SER A 220 -6.17 -9.03 13.78
C SER A 220 -7.58 -8.73 14.32
N ILE A 221 -8.42 -8.04 13.53
CA ILE A 221 -9.83 -7.79 13.85
C ILE A 221 -10.62 -9.07 14.17
N TYR A 222 -10.24 -10.23 13.61
CA TYR A 222 -10.89 -11.51 13.89
C TYR A 222 -10.82 -11.90 15.37
N TRP A 223 -9.90 -11.32 16.15
CA TRP A 223 -9.81 -11.56 17.59
C TRP A 223 -10.95 -10.88 18.38
N PHE A 224 -11.57 -9.83 17.82
CA PHE A 224 -12.58 -9.02 18.49
C PHE A 224 -14.01 -9.27 17.98
N VAL A 225 -14.15 -10.08 16.92
CA VAL A 225 -15.44 -10.49 16.33
C VAL A 225 -15.89 -11.81 16.94
#